data_AF-A0A5C6XGD7-F1
#
_entry.id   AF-A0A5C6XGD7-F1
#
_cell.length_a   1.000
_cell.length_b   1.000
_cell.length_c   1.000
_cell.angle_alpha   90.00
_cell.angle_beta   90.00
_cell.angle_gamma   90.00
#
_symmetry.space_group_name_H-M   'P 1'
#
loop_
_entity.id
_entity.type
_entity.pdbx_description
1 polymer ?
#
loop_
_entity_poly.entity_id
_entity_poly.type
_entity_poly.pdbx_seq_one_letter_code
_entity_poly.pdbx_strand_id
1 'polypeptide(L)'
;MTKELKNRLELLSGKTKVYEGKVIKIKNFKDVNGTIVIFTDGISIALATNEIDLFFDNLSDVKEDSFMPKKNDVSNEVIVNGYAPSAENKVMKASLLNVLSDLQNGEITPEKERKAMSVCGVINTMVNMQKVEVQLINSFKK
;
A
#
# COMPACT_ATOMS: atom_id res chain seq x y z
N MET A 1 -21.73 -1.76 26.73
CA MET A 1 -22.01 -1.04 25.47
C MET A 1 -23.43 -0.46 25.43
N THR A 2 -23.61 0.79 24.98
CA THR A 2 -24.95 1.41 24.80
C THR A 2 -25.63 0.91 23.52
N LYS A 3 -26.98 0.92 23.46
CA LYS A 3 -27.74 0.48 22.27
C LYS A 3 -27.40 1.28 21.02
N GLU A 4 -27.21 2.59 21.17
CA GLU A 4 -26.84 3.49 20.08
C GLU A 4 -25.48 3.15 19.49
N LEU A 5 -24.49 2.88 20.33
CA LEU A 5 -23.15 2.50 19.91
C LEU A 5 -23.15 1.17 19.14
N LYS A 6 -23.91 0.19 19.64
CA LYS A 6 -24.07 -1.10 18.98
C LYS A 6 -24.62 -0.94 17.56
N ASN A 7 -25.66 -0.13 17.38
CA ASN A 7 -26.25 0.13 16.07
C ASN A 7 -25.26 0.81 15.11
N ARG A 8 -24.45 1.76 15.59
CA ARG A 8 -23.41 2.42 14.79
C ARG A 8 -22.35 1.43 14.29
N LEU A 9 -21.91 0.49 15.13
CA LEU A 9 -20.96 -0.55 14.74
C LEU A 9 -21.57 -1.57 13.76
N GLU A 10 -22.83 -1.96 13.97
CA GLU A 10 -23.55 -2.86 13.05
C GLU A 10 -23.67 -2.25 11.65
N LEU A 11 -23.89 -0.95 11.54
CA LEU A 11 -23.95 -0.23 10.25
C LEU A 11 -22.60 -0.19 9.51
N LEU A 12 -21.50 -0.44 10.20
CA LEU A 12 -20.16 -0.52 9.60
C LEU A 12 -19.75 -1.95 9.24
N SER A 13 -20.37 -2.96 9.84
CA SER A 13 -20.11 -4.36 9.50
C SER A 13 -20.39 -4.61 8.01
N GLY A 14 -19.41 -5.20 7.32
CA GLY A 14 -19.43 -5.46 5.90
C GLY A 14 -18.91 -4.31 5.02
N LYS A 15 -18.71 -3.10 5.56
CA LYS A 15 -18.22 -1.95 4.80
C LYS A 15 -16.70 -1.87 4.76
N THR A 16 -16.18 -1.37 3.65
CA THR A 16 -14.77 -1.00 3.51
C THR A 16 -14.61 0.48 3.82
N LYS A 17 -13.66 0.82 4.68
CA LYS A 17 -13.36 2.18 5.13
C LYS A 17 -11.85 2.40 5.14
N VAL A 18 -11.44 3.65 5.19
CA VAL A 18 -10.04 4.02 5.44
C VAL A 18 -9.91 4.40 6.91
N TYR A 19 -8.99 3.73 7.61
CA TYR A 19 -8.64 3.99 9.01
C TYR A 19 -7.13 4.13 9.12
N GLU A 20 -6.63 5.23 9.70
CA GLU A 20 -5.20 5.54 9.80
C GLU A 20 -4.43 5.41 8.47
N GLY A 21 -5.07 5.82 7.37
CA GLY A 21 -4.48 5.76 6.02
C GLY A 21 -4.41 4.35 5.40
N LYS A 22 -5.01 3.34 6.04
CA LYS A 22 -5.13 1.96 5.52
C LYS A 22 -6.58 1.65 5.17
N VAL A 23 -6.77 1.00 4.02
CA VAL A 23 -8.07 0.46 3.63
C VAL A 23 -8.33 -0.80 4.48
N ILE A 24 -9.40 -0.79 5.26
CA ILE A 24 -9.83 -1.91 6.09
C ILE A 24 -11.25 -2.31 5.74
N LYS A 25 -11.53 -3.62 5.70
CA LYS A 25 -12.89 -4.14 5.58
C LYS A 25 -13.37 -4.62 6.94
N ILE A 26 -14.33 -3.92 7.53
CA ILE A 26 -14.89 -4.27 8.83
C ILE A 26 -15.78 -5.48 8.65
N LYS A 27 -15.47 -6.60 9.32
CA LYS A 27 -16.23 -7.85 9.21
C LYS A 27 -17.27 -7.96 10.32
N ASN A 28 -16.83 -7.80 11.56
CA ASN A 28 -17.67 -7.98 12.73
C ASN A 28 -17.03 -7.25 13.93
N PHE A 29 -17.74 -7.16 15.06
CA PHE A 29 -17.22 -6.62 16.30
C PHE A 29 -17.68 -7.45 17.49
N LYS A 30 -16.94 -7.38 18.61
CA LYS A 30 -17.30 -8.04 19.87
C LYS A 30 -16.89 -7.18 21.05
N ASP A 31 -17.78 -7.07 22.04
CA ASP A 31 -17.45 -6.51 23.35
C ASP A 31 -16.88 -7.63 24.23
N VAL A 32 -15.66 -7.44 24.72
CA VAL A 32 -14.95 -8.34 25.62
C VAL A 32 -14.53 -7.54 26.85
N ASN A 33 -15.27 -7.71 27.95
CA ASN A 33 -15.00 -7.06 29.25
C ASN A 33 -14.79 -5.53 29.16
N GLY A 34 -15.57 -4.83 28.33
CA GLY A 34 -15.49 -3.36 28.19
C GLY A 34 -14.48 -2.87 27.16
N THR A 35 -13.74 -3.80 26.54
CA THR A 35 -12.93 -3.56 25.34
C THR A 35 -13.71 -4.02 24.12
N ILE A 36 -13.89 -3.13 23.14
CA ILE A 36 -14.59 -3.45 21.91
C ILE A 36 -13.56 -3.80 20.85
N VAL A 37 -13.62 -5.04 20.39
CA VAL A 37 -12.71 -5.59 19.37
C VAL A 37 -13.43 -5.58 18.03
N ILE A 38 -12.88 -4.84 17.08
CA ILE A 38 -13.36 -4.73 15.70
C ILE A 38 -12.51 -5.66 14.83
N PHE A 39 -13.15 -6.67 14.26
CA PHE A 39 -12.50 -7.61 13.35
C PHE A 39 -12.51 -7.06 11.94
N THR A 40 -11.33 -6.94 11.32
CA THR A 40 -11.19 -6.53 9.93
C THR A 40 -10.70 -7.69 9.05
N ASP A 41 -10.47 -7.43 7.76
CA ASP A 41 -9.80 -8.33 6.84
C ASP A 41 -8.31 -8.53 7.12
N GLY A 42 -7.65 -7.53 7.70
CA GLY A 42 -6.28 -7.62 8.18
C GLY A 42 -6.21 -7.89 9.68
N ILE A 43 -6.08 -6.81 10.46
CA ILE A 43 -5.78 -6.87 11.89
C ILE A 43 -7.03 -6.55 12.71
N SER A 44 -7.20 -7.21 13.85
CA SER A 44 -8.25 -6.86 14.82
C SER A 44 -7.86 -5.61 15.59
N ILE A 45 -8.76 -4.63 15.67
CA ILE A 45 -8.55 -3.37 16.37
C ILE A 45 -9.26 -3.47 17.71
N ALA A 46 -8.51 -3.46 18.81
CA ALA A 46 -9.07 -3.46 20.16
C ALA A 46 -9.10 -2.02 20.68
N LEU A 47 -10.29 -1.56 21.06
CA LEU A 47 -10.52 -0.18 21.51
C LEU A 47 -11.21 -0.19 22.87
N ALA A 48 -10.82 0.72 23.75
CA ALA A 48 -11.61 1.00 24.93
C ALA A 48 -12.92 1.70 24.53
N THR A 49 -13.95 1.59 25.37
CA THR A 49 -15.29 2.15 25.07
C THR A 49 -15.24 3.67 24.81
N ASN A 50 -14.30 4.39 25.43
CA ASN A 50 -14.08 5.84 25.25
C ASN A 50 -13.28 6.20 24.00
N GLU A 51 -12.58 5.24 23.38
CA GLU A 51 -11.77 5.47 22.16
C GLU A 51 -12.58 5.25 20.88
N ILE A 52 -13.78 4.71 21.02
CA ILE A 52 -14.61 4.31 19.90
C ILE A 52 -15.15 5.51 19.11
N ASP A 53 -15.45 6.62 19.78
CA ASP A 53 -15.90 7.83 19.08
C ASP A 53 -14.75 8.41 18.25
N LEU A 54 -13.52 8.40 18.78
CA LEU A 54 -12.32 8.76 18.04
C LEU A 54 -12.07 7.79 16.86
N PHE A 55 -12.38 6.51 17.03
CA PHE A 55 -12.33 5.55 15.93
C PHE A 55 -13.30 5.94 14.81
N PHE A 56 -14.55 6.29 15.12
CA PHE A 56 -15.50 6.75 14.11
C PHE A 56 -15.05 8.03 13.41
N ASP A 57 -14.51 9.00 14.14
CA ASP A 57 -14.03 10.27 13.58
C ASP A 57 -12.85 10.07 12.61
N ASN A 58 -12.04 9.05 12.86
CA ASN A 58 -10.91 8.67 12.01
C ASN A 58 -11.28 7.74 10.85
N LEU A 59 -12.54 7.27 10.77
CA LEU A 59 -13.01 6.50 9.64
C LEU A 59 -13.41 7.44 8.49
N SER A 60 -12.80 7.23 7.34
CA SER A 60 -13.18 7.91 6.10
C SER A 60 -13.72 6.91 5.08
N ASP A 61 -14.59 7.40 4.20
CA ASP A 61 -15.05 6.62 3.06
C ASP A 61 -13.90 6.35 2.09
N VAL A 62 -13.89 5.14 1.53
CA VAL A 62 -13.02 4.82 0.40
C VAL A 62 -13.54 5.64 -0.79
N LYS A 63 -12.91 6.78 -1.09
CA LYS A 63 -13.18 7.51 -2.33
C LYS A 63 -12.87 6.56 -3.49
N GLU A 64 -13.77 6.40 -4.46
CA GLU A 64 -13.53 5.53 -5.62
C GLU A 64 -12.21 5.88 -6.37
N ASP A 65 -11.75 7.14 -6.25
CA ASP A 65 -10.44 7.59 -6.74
C ASP A 65 -9.22 6.99 -6.01
N SER A 66 -9.41 6.28 -4.89
CA SER A 66 -8.32 5.63 -4.14
C SER A 66 -7.88 4.29 -4.74
N PHE A 67 -8.58 3.80 -5.78
CA PHE A 67 -8.06 2.78 -6.69
C PHE A 67 -7.16 3.36 -7.80
N MET A 68 -7.03 4.68 -7.91
CA MET A 68 -5.87 5.21 -8.60
C MET A 68 -4.65 4.89 -7.74
N PRO A 69 -3.55 4.34 -8.32
CA PRO A 69 -2.28 4.28 -7.61
C PRO A 69 -2.08 5.66 -7.02
N LYS A 70 -1.77 5.76 -5.70
CA LYS A 70 -1.34 7.01 -5.07
C LYS A 70 -0.58 7.75 -6.14
N LYS A 71 -1.09 8.90 -6.62
CA LYS A 71 -0.25 9.82 -7.38
C LYS A 71 0.98 9.90 -6.50
N ASN A 72 2.08 9.31 -6.97
CA ASN A 72 3.36 9.40 -6.30
C ASN A 72 3.42 10.86 -5.93
N ASP A 73 3.56 11.15 -4.65
CA ASP A 73 3.93 12.49 -4.24
C ASP A 73 5.22 12.75 -5.02
N VAL A 74 5.10 13.48 -6.14
CA VAL A 74 6.19 13.85 -7.04
C VAL A 74 7.17 14.78 -6.32
N SER A 75 6.87 15.12 -5.05
CA SER A 75 7.76 15.80 -4.12
C SER A 75 8.99 14.99 -3.70
N ASN A 76 9.06 13.67 -3.98
CA ASN A 76 10.28 12.87 -3.79
C ASN A 76 11.06 12.60 -5.09
N GLU A 77 10.80 13.34 -6.17
CA GLU A 77 11.80 13.44 -7.23
C GLU A 77 12.98 14.26 -6.70
N VAL A 78 13.95 13.57 -6.08
CA VAL A 78 15.28 14.15 -5.94
C VAL A 78 15.82 14.30 -7.36
N ILE A 79 15.67 15.50 -7.93
CA ILE A 79 16.39 15.89 -9.13
C ILE A 79 17.86 15.91 -8.73
N VAL A 80 18.54 14.78 -8.92
CA VAL A 80 19.98 14.70 -8.73
C VAL A 80 20.62 15.45 -9.89
N ASN A 81 21.00 16.71 -9.66
CA ASN A 81 21.72 17.51 -10.64
C ASN A 81 22.99 16.77 -11.11
N GLY A 82 22.99 16.35 -12.37
CA GLY A 82 24.07 15.57 -12.99
C GLY A 82 23.76 14.07 -13.17
N TYR A 83 22.58 13.59 -12.79
CA TYR A 83 22.15 12.21 -13.06
C TYR A 83 21.16 12.20 -14.23
N ALA A 84 21.64 11.87 -15.42
CA ALA A 84 20.77 11.53 -16.54
C ALA A 84 20.32 10.06 -16.38
N PRO A 85 19.04 9.72 -16.62
CA PRO A 85 18.63 8.33 -16.68
C PRO A 85 19.52 7.59 -17.68
N SER A 86 20.30 6.62 -17.20
CA SER A 86 21.19 5.85 -18.07
C SER A 86 20.38 5.12 -19.14
N ALA A 87 21.02 4.75 -20.25
CA ALA A 87 20.39 3.89 -21.25
C ALA A 87 19.85 2.58 -20.61
N GLU A 88 20.54 2.08 -19.58
CA GLU A 88 20.12 0.91 -18.80
C GLU A 88 18.79 1.12 -18.08
N ASN A 89 18.51 2.31 -17.54
CA ASN A 89 17.22 2.60 -16.90
C ASN A 89 16.05 2.50 -17.86
N LYS A 90 16.25 2.91 -19.12
CA LYS A 90 15.24 2.76 -20.17
C LYS A 90 15.01 1.30 -20.50
N VAL A 91 16.08 0.50 -20.58
CA VAL A 91 16.01 -0.95 -20.82
C VAL A 91 15.31 -1.68 -19.67
N MET A 92 15.67 -1.39 -18.42
CA MET A 92 15.04 -1.99 -17.23
C MET A 92 13.53 -1.69 -17.18
N LYS A 93 13.14 -0.44 -17.48
CA LYS A 93 11.73 -0.04 -17.55
C LYS A 93 10.99 -0.80 -18.65
N ALA A 94 11.58 -0.93 -19.84
CA ALA A 94 10.99 -1.68 -20.94
C ALA A 94 10.84 -3.17 -20.59
N SER A 95 11.85 -3.78 -19.96
CA SER A 95 11.79 -5.19 -19.52
C SER A 95 10.67 -5.44 -18.49
N LEU A 96 10.49 -4.54 -17.52
CA LEU A 96 9.36 -4.63 -16.58
C LEU A 96 8.02 -4.56 -17.30
N LEU A 97 7.85 -3.59 -18.20
CA LEU A 97 6.60 -3.38 -18.93
C LEU A 97 6.27 -4.58 -19.84
N ASN A 98 7.27 -5.19 -20.45
CA ASN A 98 7.08 -6.39 -21.26
C ASN A 98 6.60 -7.57 -20.40
N VAL A 99 7.25 -7.82 -19.24
CA VAL A 99 6.83 -8.90 -18.33
C VAL A 99 5.42 -8.67 -17.79
N LEU A 100 5.06 -7.43 -17.47
CA LEU A 100 3.71 -7.09 -17.02
C LEU A 100 2.67 -7.27 -18.13
N SER A 101 3.02 -6.92 -19.37
CA SER A 101 2.15 -7.11 -20.54
C SER A 101 1.93 -8.59 -20.84
N ASP A 102 2.99 -9.41 -20.71
CA ASP A 102 2.92 -10.88 -20.89
C ASP A 102 2.04 -11.56 -19.84
N LEU A 103 2.01 -11.02 -18.61
CA LEU A 103 1.15 -11.50 -17.53
C LEU A 103 -0.30 -11.00 -17.66
N GLN A 104 -0.52 -9.80 -18.19
CA GLN A 104 -1.85 -9.20 -18.32
C GLN A 104 -2.65 -9.76 -19.49
N ASN A 105 -1.98 -10.09 -20.60
CA ASN A 105 -2.63 -10.50 -21.84
C ASN A 105 -2.70 -12.03 -22.04
N GLY A 106 -2.18 -12.82 -21.08
CA GLY A 106 -2.10 -14.28 -21.20
C GLY A 106 -2.57 -15.01 -19.95
N GLU A 107 -2.79 -16.32 -20.09
CA GLU A 107 -3.03 -17.20 -18.94
C GLU A 107 -1.79 -17.20 -18.03
N ILE A 108 -2.01 -16.93 -16.73
CA ILE A 108 -0.97 -16.88 -15.71
C ILE A 108 -0.62 -18.32 -15.33
N THR A 109 0.47 -18.82 -15.90
CA THR A 109 1.03 -20.12 -15.53
C THR A 109 2.06 -19.95 -14.41
N PRO A 110 2.27 -20.97 -13.55
CA PRO A 110 3.29 -20.93 -12.50
C PRO A 110 4.72 -20.68 -13.02
N GLU A 111 5.00 -21.03 -14.27
CA GLU A 111 6.28 -20.75 -14.92
C GLU A 111 6.44 -19.26 -15.25
N LYS A 112 5.41 -18.62 -15.81
CA LYS A 112 5.41 -17.18 -16.09
C LYS A 112 5.50 -16.36 -14.82
N GLU A 113 4.81 -16.79 -13.76
CA GLU A 113 4.86 -16.13 -12.46
C GLU A 113 6.27 -16.18 -11.86
N ARG A 114 6.92 -17.34 -11.87
CA ARG A 114 8.30 -17.50 -11.41
C ARG A 114 9.30 -16.65 -12.21
N LYS A 115 9.14 -16.61 -13.53
CA LYS A 115 9.97 -15.77 -14.41
C LYS A 115 9.78 -14.29 -14.08
N ALA A 116 8.54 -13.85 -13.86
CA ALA A 116 8.25 -12.48 -13.50
C ALA A 116 8.82 -12.09 -12.13
N MET A 117 8.68 -12.96 -11.12
CA MET A 117 9.29 -12.74 -9.80
C MET A 117 10.82 -12.61 -9.90
N SER A 118 11.46 -13.46 -10.72
CA SER A 118 12.91 -13.39 -10.94
C SER A 118 13.32 -12.07 -11.59
N VAL A 119 12.63 -11.63 -12.64
CA VAL A 119 12.92 -10.35 -13.32
C VAL A 119 12.70 -9.17 -12.37
N CYS A 120 11.61 -9.15 -11.62
CA CYS A 120 11.35 -8.11 -10.61
C CYS A 120 12.42 -8.07 -9.52
N GLY A 121 12.89 -9.24 -9.05
CA GLY A 121 13.95 -9.34 -8.05
C GLY A 121 15.30 -8.80 -8.55
N VAL A 122 15.67 -9.14 -9.78
CA VAL A 122 16.90 -8.66 -10.43
C VAL A 122 16.85 -7.14 -10.62
N ILE A 123 15.71 -6.61 -11.07
CA ILE A 123 15.54 -5.17 -11.29
C ILE A 123 15.53 -4.39 -9.97
N ASN A 124 14.91 -4.92 -8.91
CA ASN A 124 14.97 -4.32 -7.58
C ASN A 124 16.43 -4.22 -7.06
N THR A 125 17.23 -5.27 -7.30
CA THR A 125 18.66 -5.26 -6.96
C THR A 125 19.40 -4.14 -7.70
N MET A 126 19.18 -4.00 -9.01
CA MET A 126 19.81 -2.93 -9.80
C MET A 126 19.38 -1.53 -9.35
N VAL A 127 18.09 -1.31 -9.03
CA VAL A 127 17.62 -0.01 -8.51
C VAL A 127 18.27 0.31 -7.17
N ASN A 128 18.46 -0.68 -6.30
CA ASN A 128 19.15 -0.47 -5.03
C ASN A 128 20.63 -0.12 -5.23
N MET A 129 21.31 -0.74 -6.18
CA MET A 129 22.69 -0.36 -6.55
C MET A 129 22.75 1.11 -7.01
N GLN A 130 21.85 1.54 -7.88
CA GLN A 130 21.80 2.93 -8.35
C GLN A 130 21.49 3.93 -7.22
N LYS A 131 20.64 3.56 -6.26
CA LYS A 131 20.41 4.39 -5.07
C LYS A 131 21.70 4.58 -4.27
N VAL A 132 22.49 3.53 -4.10
CA VAL A 132 23.79 3.60 -3.42
C VAL A 132 24.77 4.49 -4.20
N GLU A 133 24.85 4.34 -5.53
CA GLU A 133 25.70 5.19 -6.37
C GLU A 133 25.33 6.67 -6.27
N VAL A 134 24.03 7.00 -6.32
CA VAL A 134 23.54 8.36 -6.15
C VAL A 134 23.88 8.92 -4.76
N GLN A 135 23.71 8.12 -3.70
CA GLN A 135 24.07 8.51 -2.33
C GLN A 135 25.57 8.81 -2.21
N LEU A 136 26.41 8.01 -2.85
CA LEU A 136 27.86 8.24 -2.90
C LEU A 136 28.18 9.54 -3.63
N ILE A 137 27.63 9.77 -4.83
CA ILE A 137 27.83 11.02 -5.58
C ILE A 137 27.43 12.24 -4.74
N ASN A 138 26.31 12.18 -4.04
CA ASN A 138 25.84 13.27 -3.19
C ASN A 138 26.72 13.48 -1.95
N SER A 139 27.38 12.43 -1.46
CA SER A 139 28.30 12.51 -0.32
C SER A 139 29.65 13.14 -0.67
N PHE A 140 30.09 13.02 -1.93
CA PHE A 140 31.34 13.63 -2.43
C PHE A 140 31.18 15.10 -2.90
N LYS A 141 29.95 15.63 -2.98
CA LYS A 141 29.66 17.03 -3.35
C LYS A 141 29.62 18.00 -2.14
N LYS A 142 30.16 17.62 -0.98
CA LYS A 142 30.30 18.49 0.21
C LYS A 142 31.64 19.22 0.22
#